data_AF-A0AAU5KR85-F1
#
_entry.id   AF-A0AAU5KR85-F1
#
_cell.length_a   1.000
_cell.length_b   1.000
_cell.length_c   1.000
_cell.angle_alpha   90.00
_cell.angle_beta   90.00
_cell.angle_gamma   90.00
#
_symmetry.space_group_name_H-M   'P 1'
#
loop_
_entity.id
_entity.type
_entity.pdbx_description
1 polymer ?
#
loop_
_entity_poly.entity_id
_entity_poly.type
_entity_poly.pdbx_seq_one_letter_code
_entity_poly.pdbx_strand_id
1 'polypeptide(L)'
;MHTDRKALWAVRQSALPTVVRQCPDCYSTRHRPSGKIRVNANGKLLDVWLLLSCAGCDRTSKVPVHERVHVSSLEPARRVAYETNDPAVVRELTISAALAAKTGYRLDWTGTWGLETRTPLYALDDPTPLRVLVTFELPAPIRVERLLALGLGLSRARIRRMLGDGRIHLPPALGAKAHRDFELTIQRPGSVDLAKPATLLGPPAPTGARTAPHPLGSLDTARQLSRSAGA
;
A
#
# COMPACT_ATOMS: atom_id res chain seq x y z
N MET A 1 -5.28 -12.64 31.79
CA MET A 1 -4.07 -12.03 31.19
C MET A 1 -4.39 -11.69 29.74
N HIS A 2 -4.52 -10.42 29.39
CA HIS A 2 -4.65 -9.99 28.00
C HIS A 2 -3.27 -10.06 27.34
N THR A 3 -2.89 -11.25 26.88
CA THR A 3 -1.71 -11.38 26.02
C THR A 3 -1.98 -10.56 24.77
N ASP A 4 -1.22 -9.47 24.60
CA ASP A 4 -1.36 -8.49 23.54
C ASP A 4 -1.30 -9.21 22.16
N ARG A 5 -2.47 -9.42 21.55
CA ARG A 5 -2.65 -10.13 20.26
C ARG A 5 -2.22 -9.26 19.08
N LYS A 6 -0.97 -8.83 19.08
CA LYS A 6 -0.41 -8.03 18.00
C LYS A 6 0.22 -8.96 16.97
N ALA A 7 -0.35 -8.98 15.77
CA ALA A 7 0.40 -9.39 14.61
C ALA A 7 1.36 -8.26 14.22
N LEU A 8 2.57 -8.60 13.83
CA LEU A 8 3.57 -7.65 13.38
C LEU A 8 3.84 -7.89 11.90
N TRP A 9 3.60 -6.87 11.09
CA TRP A 9 3.93 -6.88 9.68
C TRP A 9 5.07 -5.90 9.43
N ALA A 10 6.21 -6.41 8.98
CA ALA A 10 7.34 -5.57 8.65
C ALA A 10 7.49 -5.46 7.13
N VAL A 11 7.40 -4.24 6.61
CA VAL A 11 7.83 -3.91 5.26
C VAL A 11 9.35 -3.80 5.29
N ARG A 12 9.99 -4.91 4.92
CA ARG A 12 11.45 -5.05 4.88
C ARG A 12 12.00 -4.48 3.60
N GLN A 13 13.14 -3.83 3.71
CA GLN A 13 13.91 -3.42 2.55
C GLN A 13 14.61 -4.63 1.92
N SER A 14 14.55 -4.76 0.60
CA SER A 14 15.43 -5.65 -0.17
C SER A 14 16.51 -4.90 -0.98
N ALA A 15 16.26 -3.63 -1.34
CA ALA A 15 17.20 -2.78 -2.08
C ALA A 15 16.92 -1.28 -1.87
N LEU A 16 17.81 -0.39 -2.33
CA LEU A 16 17.51 1.04 -2.43
C LEU A 16 16.67 1.33 -3.69
N PRO A 17 15.85 2.40 -3.70
CA PRO A 17 15.07 2.78 -4.87
C PRO A 17 15.98 3.14 -6.06
N THR A 18 15.51 2.83 -7.26
CA THR A 18 16.11 3.33 -8.50
C THR A 18 15.73 4.80 -8.66
N VAL A 19 16.70 5.62 -9.04
CA VAL A 19 16.47 7.02 -9.38
C VAL A 19 16.08 7.11 -10.86
N VAL A 20 14.93 7.71 -11.14
CA VAL A 20 14.38 7.84 -12.49
C VAL A 20 14.64 9.25 -13.02
N ARG A 21 15.53 9.32 -14.02
CA ARG A 21 15.90 10.53 -14.78
C ARG A 21 16.54 10.12 -16.10
N GLN A 22 16.45 10.97 -17.13
CA GLN A 22 17.10 10.72 -18.42
C GLN A 22 18.63 10.66 -18.26
N CYS A 23 19.25 9.65 -18.86
CA CYS A 23 20.69 9.59 -19.04
C CYS A 23 21.08 10.49 -20.21
N PRO A 24 22.14 11.32 -20.12
CA PRO A 24 22.52 12.17 -21.25
C PRO A 24 23.36 11.44 -22.32
N ASP A 25 23.84 10.22 -22.06
CA ASP A 25 24.66 9.44 -23.03
C ASP A 25 23.92 8.22 -23.61
N CYS A 26 22.74 7.85 -23.10
CA CYS A 26 21.99 6.71 -23.61
C CYS A 26 20.48 6.86 -23.35
N TYR A 27 19.67 5.90 -23.82
CA TYR A 27 18.21 5.94 -23.68
C TYR A 27 17.67 5.47 -22.32
N SER A 28 18.54 5.08 -21.39
CA SER A 28 18.10 4.63 -20.06
C SER A 28 17.58 5.79 -19.22
N THR A 29 16.46 5.56 -18.55
CA THR A 29 15.89 6.48 -17.56
C THR A 29 16.18 6.06 -16.12
N ARG A 30 16.88 4.94 -15.93
CA ARG A 30 17.08 4.31 -14.63
C ARG A 30 18.51 4.48 -14.17
N HIS A 31 18.68 4.90 -12.92
CA HIS A 31 19.97 5.06 -12.28
C HIS A 31 20.00 4.35 -10.94
N ARG A 32 21.08 3.62 -10.69
CA ARG A 32 21.34 2.92 -9.43
C ARG A 32 22.16 3.82 -8.51
N PRO A 33 21.93 3.78 -7.18
CA PRO A 33 22.85 4.40 -6.23
C PRO A 33 24.23 3.75 -6.38
N SER A 34 25.27 4.55 -6.59
CA SER A 34 26.62 4.01 -6.81
C SER A 34 27.34 3.61 -5.52
N GLY A 35 26.77 3.96 -4.36
CA GLY A 35 27.46 3.84 -3.08
C GLY A 35 28.42 5.00 -2.79
N LYS A 36 28.53 5.99 -3.68
CA LYS A 36 29.57 7.03 -3.60
C LYS A 36 29.02 8.45 -3.50
N ILE A 37 29.76 9.28 -2.78
CA ILE A 37 29.57 10.71 -2.61
C ILE A 37 30.87 11.38 -3.06
N ARG A 38 30.74 12.44 -3.86
CA ARG A 38 31.88 13.27 -4.24
C ARG A 38 31.85 14.55 -3.44
N VAL A 39 32.90 14.79 -2.67
CA VAL A 39 33.17 16.09 -2.04
C VAL A 39 34.24 16.80 -2.86
N ASN A 40 34.02 18.06 -3.18
CA ASN A 40 35.00 18.92 -3.83
C ASN A 40 35.16 20.19 -3.02
N ALA A 41 36.41 20.60 -2.80
CA ALA A 41 36.74 21.79 -2.04
C ALA A 41 37.38 22.84 -2.94
N ASN A 42 37.04 24.10 -2.71
CA ASN A 42 37.71 25.26 -3.29
C ASN A 42 37.85 26.32 -2.21
N GLY A 43 39.03 26.39 -1.60
CA GLY A 43 39.26 27.17 -0.39
C GLY A 43 38.34 26.70 0.74
N LYS A 44 37.54 27.63 1.29
CA LYS A 44 36.58 27.34 2.36
C LYS A 44 35.21 26.89 1.88
N LEU A 45 35.00 26.73 0.56
CA LEU A 45 33.73 26.34 -0.02
C LEU A 45 33.74 24.87 -0.44
N LEU A 46 32.64 24.18 -0.20
CA LEU A 46 32.42 22.78 -0.52
C LEU A 46 31.26 22.60 -1.48
N ASP A 47 31.45 21.68 -2.43
CA ASP A 47 30.41 21.10 -3.25
C ASP A 47 30.33 19.60 -2.94
N VAL A 48 29.12 19.09 -2.70
CA VAL A 48 28.87 17.69 -2.36
C VAL A 48 27.84 17.13 -3.33
N TRP A 49 28.18 16.04 -4.01
CA TRP A 49 27.27 15.33 -4.91
C TRP A 49 27.09 13.88 -4.50
N LEU A 50 25.85 13.42 -4.46
CA LEU A 50 25.55 11.99 -4.51
C LEU A 50 25.81 11.48 -5.93
N LEU A 51 26.56 10.39 -6.06
CA LEU A 51 26.85 9.78 -7.36
C LEU A 51 25.89 8.63 -7.63
N LEU A 52 25.32 8.63 -8.83
CA LEU A 52 24.46 7.56 -9.34
C LEU A 52 25.09 6.96 -10.59
N SER A 53 24.81 5.69 -10.87
CA SER A 53 25.27 5.00 -12.08
C SER A 53 24.09 4.69 -12.98
N CYS A 54 24.16 5.09 -14.25
CA CYS A 54 23.16 4.72 -15.25
C CYS A 54 23.02 3.20 -15.34
N ALA A 55 21.79 2.68 -15.32
CA ALA A 55 21.55 1.24 -15.42
C ALA A 55 21.80 0.67 -16.83
N GLY A 56 21.97 1.53 -17.85
CA GLY A 56 22.19 1.11 -19.24
C GLY A 56 23.65 1.18 -19.69
N CYS A 57 24.36 2.27 -19.35
CA CYS A 57 25.73 2.51 -19.81
C CYS A 57 26.73 2.78 -18.67
N ASP A 58 26.32 2.61 -17.41
CA ASP A 58 27.12 2.86 -16.20
C ASP A 58 27.72 4.28 -16.05
N ARG A 59 27.36 5.21 -16.93
CA ARG A 59 27.72 6.63 -16.80
C ARG A 59 27.35 7.15 -15.41
N THR A 60 28.31 7.83 -14.79
CA THR A 60 28.09 8.51 -13.51
C THR A 60 27.27 9.79 -13.70
N SER A 61 26.17 9.88 -12.97
CA SER A 61 25.31 11.06 -12.85
C SER A 61 25.50 11.68 -11.46
N LYS A 62 25.60 13.01 -11.40
CA LYS A 62 25.74 13.76 -10.14
C LYS A 62 24.39 14.31 -9.69
N VAL A 63 24.11 14.21 -8.40
CA VAL A 63 22.95 14.82 -7.74
C VAL A 63 23.48 15.81 -6.69
N PRO A 64 23.23 17.12 -6.83
CA PRO A 64 23.77 18.12 -5.91
C PRO A 64 23.13 18.06 -4.54
N VAL A 65 23.91 17.69 -3.53
CA VAL A 65 23.51 17.67 -2.11
C VAL A 65 23.77 19.04 -1.49
N HIS A 66 25.00 19.54 -1.62
CA HIS A 66 25.39 20.89 -1.23
C HIS A 66 26.14 21.55 -2.39
N GLU A 67 25.89 22.82 -2.61
CA GLU A 67 26.53 23.61 -3.66
C GLU A 67 27.08 24.88 -3.04
N ARG A 68 28.40 25.08 -3.17
CA ARG A 68 29.15 26.26 -2.71
C ARG A 68 28.84 26.65 -1.26
N VAL A 69 28.77 25.67 -0.37
CA VAL A 69 28.53 25.93 1.06
C VAL A 69 29.84 26.16 1.80
N HIS A 70 29.86 27.05 2.79
CA HIS A 70 31.06 27.25 3.61
C HIS A 70 31.32 26.01 4.47
N VAL A 71 32.58 25.60 4.61
CA VAL A 71 32.99 24.39 5.33
C VAL A 71 32.49 24.36 6.78
N SER A 72 32.38 25.51 7.43
CA SER A 72 31.87 25.63 8.81
C SER A 72 30.35 25.52 8.94
N SER A 73 29.61 25.50 7.82
CA SER A 73 28.16 25.28 7.83
C SER A 73 27.78 23.79 7.89
N LEU A 74 28.75 22.90 7.68
CA LEU A 74 28.57 21.47 7.78
C LEU A 74 29.20 20.96 9.08
N GLU A 75 28.42 20.18 9.82
CA GLU A 75 28.94 19.47 10.98
C GLU A 75 30.16 18.62 10.60
N PRO A 76 31.27 18.64 11.37
CA PRO A 76 32.49 17.92 11.03
C PRO A 76 32.25 16.42 10.79
N ALA A 77 31.44 15.78 11.63
CA ALA A 77 31.08 14.37 11.49
C ALA A 77 30.32 14.10 10.18
N ARG A 78 29.44 15.02 9.78
CA ARG A 78 28.69 14.91 8.52
C ARG A 78 29.61 15.02 7.31
N ARG A 79 30.59 15.92 7.37
CA ARG A 79 31.61 16.06 6.33
C ARG A 79 32.45 14.79 6.19
N VAL A 80 32.94 14.24 7.31
CA VAL A 80 33.69 12.97 7.30
C VAL A 80 32.84 11.85 6.69
N ALA A 81 31.56 11.74 7.06
CA ALA A 81 30.66 10.74 6.50
C ALA A 81 30.46 10.87 4.97
N TYR A 82 30.48 12.10 4.43
CA TYR A 82 30.49 12.31 2.98
C TYR A 82 31.80 11.86 2.34
N GLU A 83 32.95 12.18 2.95
CA GLU A 83 34.28 11.84 2.43
C GLU A 83 34.55 10.33 2.46
N THR A 84 34.05 9.63 3.48
CA THR A 84 34.24 8.19 3.66
C THR A 84 33.18 7.34 2.96
N ASN A 85 32.19 7.96 2.30
CA ASN A 85 31.06 7.28 1.67
C ASN A 85 30.24 6.44 2.67
N ASP A 86 29.95 7.01 3.84
CA ASP A 86 29.18 6.33 4.88
C ASP A 86 27.88 5.72 4.31
N PRO A 87 27.66 4.39 4.43
CA PRO A 87 26.52 3.72 3.83
C PRO A 87 25.15 4.22 4.34
N ALA A 88 25.07 4.67 5.61
CA ALA A 88 23.85 5.22 6.16
C ALA A 88 23.54 6.59 5.53
N VAL A 89 24.55 7.43 5.32
CA VAL A 89 24.39 8.72 4.65
C VAL A 89 24.06 8.56 3.16
N VAL A 90 24.72 7.63 2.45
CA VAL A 90 24.38 7.31 1.06
C VAL A 90 22.91 6.89 0.93
N ARG A 91 22.46 6.02 1.84
CA ARG A 91 21.08 5.56 1.93
C ARG A 91 20.12 6.72 2.19
N GLU A 92 20.41 7.55 3.19
CA GLU A 92 19.61 8.73 3.55
C GLU A 92 19.43 9.67 2.34
N LEU A 93 20.53 10.02 1.66
CA LEU A 93 20.50 10.90 0.49
C LEU A 93 19.75 10.28 -0.68
N THR A 94 19.93 8.97 -0.92
CA THR A 94 19.25 8.25 -2.00
C THR A 94 17.73 8.27 -1.84
N ILE A 95 17.22 8.11 -0.61
CA ILE A 95 15.78 8.06 -0.33
C ILE A 95 15.18 9.44 0.00
N SER A 96 15.99 10.50 -0.04
CA SER A 96 15.56 11.85 0.36
C SER A 96 14.50 12.40 -0.60
N ALA A 97 13.29 12.59 -0.09
CA ALA A 97 12.21 13.23 -0.82
C ALA A 97 12.52 14.70 -1.14
N ALA A 98 13.23 15.40 -0.24
CA ALA A 98 13.66 16.78 -0.45
C ALA A 98 14.68 16.89 -1.60
N LEU A 99 15.63 15.97 -1.68
CA LEU A 99 16.61 15.94 -2.76
C LEU A 99 15.96 15.59 -4.10
N ALA A 100 15.02 14.63 -4.09
CA ALA A 100 14.20 14.29 -5.25
C ALA A 100 13.39 15.50 -5.76
N ALA A 101 12.75 16.24 -4.85
CA ALA A 101 11.99 17.44 -5.18
C ALA A 101 12.89 18.55 -5.73
N LYS A 102 14.04 18.82 -5.09
CA LYS A 102 15.01 19.85 -5.52
C LYS A 102 15.49 19.62 -6.97
N THR A 103 15.66 18.36 -7.35
CA THR A 103 16.32 17.99 -8.62
C THR A 103 15.36 17.44 -9.67
N GLY A 104 14.09 17.25 -9.34
CA GLY A 104 13.03 16.81 -10.26
C GLY A 104 13.09 15.33 -10.66
N TYR A 105 13.92 14.49 -10.03
CA TYR A 105 13.89 13.05 -10.28
C TYR A 105 12.81 12.34 -9.46
N ARG A 106 12.40 11.16 -9.92
CA ARG A 106 11.47 10.29 -9.19
C ARG A 106 12.21 9.09 -8.59
N LEU A 107 11.77 8.64 -7.42
CA LEU A 107 12.19 7.37 -6.85
C LEU A 107 11.26 6.24 -7.31
N ASP A 108 11.83 5.18 -7.86
CA ASP A 108 11.14 3.93 -8.19
C ASP A 108 11.49 2.85 -7.16
N TRP A 109 10.46 2.47 -6.40
CA TRP A 109 10.51 1.49 -5.31
C TRP A 109 10.07 0.09 -5.76
N THR A 110 9.93 -0.13 -7.07
CA THR A 110 9.53 -1.43 -7.62
C THR A 110 10.60 -2.47 -7.32
N GLY A 111 10.20 -3.57 -6.65
CA GLY A 111 11.09 -4.67 -6.32
C GLY A 111 12.05 -4.42 -5.15
N THR A 112 11.91 -3.31 -4.43
CA THR A 112 12.86 -2.90 -3.37
C THR A 112 12.39 -3.22 -1.96
N TRP A 113 11.27 -3.93 -1.82
CA TRP A 113 10.69 -4.29 -0.52
C TRP A 113 10.02 -5.66 -0.55
N GLY A 114 9.93 -6.27 0.62
CA GLY A 114 9.16 -7.48 0.91
C GLY A 114 8.29 -7.28 2.16
N LEU A 115 7.26 -8.11 2.31
CA LEU A 115 6.41 -8.11 3.51
C LEU A 115 6.73 -9.36 4.34
N GLU A 116 7.20 -9.16 5.56
CA GLU A 116 7.36 -10.21 6.56
C GLU A 116 6.17 -10.14 7.53
N THR A 117 5.40 -11.23 7.65
CA THR A 117 4.25 -11.30 8.55
C THR A 117 4.54 -12.23 9.72
N ARG A 118 4.40 -11.72 10.94
CA ARG A 118 4.44 -12.50 12.18
C ARG A 118 3.07 -12.43 12.85
N THR A 119 2.26 -13.43 12.61
CA THR A 119 0.93 -13.57 13.23
C THR A 119 0.99 -14.75 14.21
N PRO A 120 0.74 -14.54 15.51
CA PRO A 120 0.69 -15.66 16.45
C PRO A 120 -0.42 -16.65 16.08
N LEU A 121 -0.14 -17.96 16.11
CA LEU A 121 -1.10 -19.01 15.72
C LEU A 121 -2.39 -18.96 16.54
N TYR A 122 -2.29 -18.75 17.86
CA TYR A 122 -3.44 -18.57 18.76
C TYR A 122 -4.24 -17.29 18.50
N ALA A 123 -3.71 -16.37 17.69
CA ALA A 123 -4.44 -15.20 17.26
C ALA A 123 -5.42 -15.51 16.14
N LEU A 124 -5.43 -16.73 15.57
CA LEU A 124 -6.34 -17.20 14.51
C LEU A 124 -7.66 -17.80 15.00
N ASP A 125 -7.69 -18.38 16.20
CA ASP A 125 -8.82 -19.18 16.68
C ASP A 125 -9.77 -18.43 17.63
N ASP A 126 -9.55 -17.14 17.81
CA ASP A 126 -10.27 -16.35 18.82
C ASP A 126 -11.23 -15.33 18.19
N PRO A 127 -12.40 -15.11 18.82
CA PRO A 127 -13.41 -14.17 18.35
C PRO A 127 -13.01 -12.68 18.52
N THR A 128 -11.97 -12.38 19.31
CA THR A 128 -11.50 -11.00 19.53
C THR A 128 -10.86 -10.40 18.28
N PRO A 129 -10.97 -9.07 18.08
CA PRO A 129 -10.38 -8.40 16.93
C PRO A 129 -8.85 -8.54 16.91
N LEU A 130 -8.27 -8.86 15.76
CA LEU A 130 -6.84 -8.95 15.56
C LEU A 130 -6.26 -7.55 15.29
N ARG A 131 -5.33 -7.11 16.13
CA ARG A 131 -4.55 -5.89 15.89
C ARG A 131 -3.29 -6.24 15.11
N VAL A 132 -3.03 -5.49 14.04
CA VAL A 132 -1.85 -5.67 13.20
C VAL A 132 -1.08 -4.37 13.15
N LEU A 133 0.14 -4.38 13.69
CA LEU A 133 1.07 -3.25 13.58
C LEU A 133 1.90 -3.43 12.30
N VAL A 134 1.80 -2.47 11.39
CA VAL A 134 2.57 -2.43 10.14
C VAL A 134 3.72 -1.45 10.31
N THR A 135 4.96 -1.92 10.17
CA THR A 135 6.18 -1.10 10.28
C THR A 135 6.92 -1.01 8.95
N PHE A 136 7.62 0.10 8.72
CA PHE A 136 8.34 0.39 7.48
C PHE A 136 9.82 0.66 7.75
N GLU A 137 10.72 -0.15 7.19
CA GLU A 137 12.16 0.11 7.26
C GLU A 137 12.61 1.25 6.34
N LEU A 138 11.88 1.46 5.24
CA LEU A 138 12.08 2.56 4.32
C LEU A 138 10.74 3.20 3.97
N PRO A 139 10.74 4.50 3.59
CA PRO A 139 9.53 5.22 3.21
C PRO A 139 9.06 4.82 1.80
N ALA A 140 9.05 3.53 1.48
CA ALA A 140 8.54 2.99 0.23
C ALA A 140 7.02 3.23 0.18
N PRO A 141 6.52 3.99 -0.81
CA PRO A 141 5.10 4.29 -0.92
C PRO A 141 4.35 3.08 -1.49
N ILE A 142 3.73 2.30 -0.61
CA ILE A 142 3.05 1.04 -0.92
C ILE A 142 1.54 1.25 -0.89
N ARG A 143 0.84 0.81 -1.94
CA ARG A 143 -0.63 0.78 -1.97
C ARG A 143 -1.14 -0.12 -0.86
N VAL A 144 -1.99 0.42 0.04
CA VAL A 144 -2.53 -0.30 1.20
C VAL A 144 -3.23 -1.59 0.79
N GLU A 145 -4.02 -1.56 -0.29
CA GLU A 145 -4.67 -2.75 -0.84
C GLU A 145 -3.69 -3.87 -1.21
N ARG A 146 -2.52 -3.54 -1.79
CA ARG A 146 -1.49 -4.54 -2.13
C ARG A 146 -0.87 -5.12 -0.86
N LEU A 147 -0.61 -4.27 0.13
CA LEU A 147 -0.04 -4.69 1.41
C LEU A 147 -1.00 -5.66 2.15
N LEU A 148 -2.29 -5.36 2.17
CA LEU A 148 -3.32 -6.25 2.73
C LEU A 148 -3.43 -7.57 1.98
N ALA A 149 -3.38 -7.55 0.64
CA ALA A 149 -3.44 -8.76 -0.17
C ALA A 149 -2.27 -9.70 0.13
N LEU A 150 -1.07 -9.16 0.26
CA LEU A 150 0.11 -9.93 0.64
C LEU A 150 0.03 -10.42 2.09
N GLY A 151 -0.34 -9.55 3.03
CA GLY A 151 -0.33 -9.87 4.45
C GLY A 151 -1.41 -10.86 4.88
N LEU A 152 -2.57 -10.85 4.21
CA LEU A 152 -3.68 -11.75 4.49
C LEU A 152 -3.76 -12.95 3.55
N GLY A 153 -3.01 -12.94 2.44
CA GLY A 153 -3.17 -13.94 1.37
C GLY A 153 -4.54 -13.92 0.69
N LEU A 154 -5.25 -12.78 0.73
CA LEU A 154 -6.60 -12.64 0.21
C LEU A 154 -6.64 -11.88 -1.12
N SER A 155 -7.65 -12.18 -1.95
CA SER A 155 -7.90 -11.44 -3.18
C SER A 155 -8.32 -9.99 -2.88
N ARG A 156 -8.05 -9.07 -3.82
CA ARG A 156 -8.47 -7.66 -3.71
C ARG A 156 -9.97 -7.51 -3.54
N ALA A 157 -10.75 -8.31 -4.27
CA ALA A 157 -12.21 -8.31 -4.14
C ALA A 157 -12.66 -8.73 -2.73
N ARG A 158 -12.00 -9.72 -2.12
CA ARG A 158 -12.29 -10.13 -0.73
C ARG A 158 -11.93 -9.03 0.26
N ILE A 159 -10.79 -8.35 0.07
CA ILE A 159 -10.37 -7.23 0.92
C ILE A 159 -11.39 -6.09 0.85
N ARG A 160 -11.80 -5.67 -0.35
CA ARG A 160 -12.81 -4.61 -0.54
C ARG A 160 -14.13 -4.96 0.14
N ARG A 161 -14.60 -6.21 -0.02
CA ARG A 161 -15.80 -6.69 0.68
C ARG A 161 -15.62 -6.62 2.19
N MET A 162 -14.50 -7.09 2.73
CA MET A 162 -14.25 -7.04 4.17
C MET A 162 -14.17 -5.61 4.73
N LEU A 163 -13.65 -4.64 3.96
CA LEU A 163 -13.76 -3.23 4.34
C LEU A 163 -15.21 -2.75 4.33
N GLY A 164 -15.98 -3.08 3.28
CA GLY A 164 -17.39 -2.70 3.16
C GLY A 164 -18.26 -3.29 4.27
N ASP A 165 -17.95 -4.51 4.71
CA ASP A 165 -18.61 -5.21 5.81
C ASP A 165 -18.14 -4.71 7.21
N GLY A 166 -17.26 -3.70 7.27
CA GLY A 166 -16.70 -3.19 8.53
C GLY A 166 -15.76 -4.17 9.25
N ARG A 167 -15.26 -5.20 8.55
CA ARG A 167 -14.38 -6.22 9.14
C ARG A 167 -12.90 -5.84 9.13
N ILE A 168 -12.52 -4.85 8.34
CA ILE A 168 -11.15 -4.30 8.34
C ILE A 168 -11.26 -2.81 8.59
N HIS A 169 -10.64 -2.34 9.68
CA HIS A 169 -10.50 -0.93 9.99
C HIS A 169 -9.07 -0.49 9.75
N LEU A 170 -8.92 0.55 8.92
CA LEU A 170 -7.64 1.09 8.47
C LEU A 170 -7.65 2.60 8.68
N PRO A 171 -6.62 3.17 9.33
CA PRO A 171 -6.41 4.61 9.32
C PRO A 171 -6.16 5.17 7.90
N PRO A 172 -5.33 4.55 7.03
CA PRO A 172 -5.18 5.03 5.66
C PRO A 172 -6.31 4.53 4.75
N ALA A 173 -6.73 5.37 3.80
CA ALA A 173 -7.68 4.94 2.77
C ALA A 173 -7.11 3.77 1.95
N LEU A 174 -7.96 2.83 1.53
CA LEU A 174 -7.55 1.61 0.82
C LEU A 174 -6.74 1.89 -0.47
N GLY A 175 -7.08 2.97 -1.18
CA GLY A 175 -6.39 3.42 -2.40
C GLY A 175 -5.12 4.24 -2.14
N ALA A 176 -4.86 4.65 -0.90
CA ALA A 176 -3.71 5.47 -0.55
C ALA A 176 -2.40 4.66 -0.57
N LYS A 177 -1.28 5.39 -0.60
CA LYS A 177 0.05 4.82 -0.42
C LYS A 177 0.55 5.08 1.00
N ALA A 178 0.68 4.03 1.79
CA ALA A 178 1.34 4.09 3.09
C ALA A 178 2.86 4.02 2.91
N HIS A 179 3.59 4.77 3.73
CA HIS A 179 5.05 4.85 3.75
C HIS A 179 5.59 5.14 5.16
N ARG A 180 4.70 5.00 6.17
CA ARG A 180 4.96 5.19 7.59
C ARG A 180 4.16 4.14 8.34
N ASP A 181 4.59 3.89 9.57
CA ASP A 181 3.97 2.91 10.44
C ASP A 181 2.50 3.25 10.70
N PHE A 182 1.67 2.21 10.75
CA PHE A 182 0.27 2.34 11.11
C PHE A 182 -0.25 1.03 11.71
N GLU A 183 -1.35 1.14 12.45
CA GLU A 183 -2.05 -0.01 12.99
C GLU A 183 -3.36 -0.23 12.23
N LEU A 184 -3.70 -1.49 11.96
CA LEU A 184 -5.00 -1.87 11.41
C LEU A 184 -5.65 -2.91 12.32
N THR A 185 -6.98 -2.95 12.29
CA THR A 185 -7.77 -3.92 13.09
C THR A 185 -8.59 -4.79 12.16
N ILE A 186 -8.57 -6.09 12.39
CA ILE A 186 -9.34 -7.09 11.64
C ILE A 186 -10.35 -7.72 12.59
N GLN A 187 -11.62 -7.48 12.34
CA GLN A 187 -12.72 -8.20 12.97
C GLN A 187 -12.79 -9.60 12.37
N ARG A 188 -12.86 -10.62 13.22
CA ARG A 188 -13.29 -11.94 12.76
C ARG A 188 -14.81 -11.96 12.64
N PRO A 189 -15.37 -12.72 11.69
CA PRO A 189 -16.75 -13.15 11.85
C PRO A 189 -16.82 -13.88 13.19
N GLY A 190 -17.63 -13.36 14.13
CA GLY A 190 -17.92 -14.07 15.37
C GLY A 190 -18.41 -15.48 15.02
N SER A 191 -18.06 -16.48 15.82
CA SER A 191 -18.56 -17.85 15.68
C SER A 191 -20.06 -17.99 16.01
N VAL A 192 -20.87 -16.99 15.68
CA VAL A 192 -22.32 -16.97 15.88
C VAL A 192 -22.96 -16.52 14.59
N ASP A 193 -22.91 -17.42 13.61
CA ASP A 193 -23.85 -17.45 12.49
C ASP A 193 -24.48 -18.86 12.39
N LEU A 194 -24.71 -19.47 13.57
CA LEU A 194 -25.54 -20.67 13.72
C LEU A 194 -26.70 -20.40 14.70
N ALA A 195 -27.42 -19.30 14.47
CA ALA A 195 -28.73 -19.09 15.06
C ALA A 195 -29.54 -18.18 14.14
N LYS A 196 -29.91 -18.69 12.97
CA LYS A 196 -31.20 -18.32 12.38
C LYS A 196 -32.25 -19.10 13.19
N PRO A 197 -33.13 -18.47 13.97
CA PRO A 197 -34.29 -19.17 14.45
C PRO A 197 -35.12 -19.54 13.23
N ALA A 198 -35.37 -20.83 13.06
CA ALA A 198 -36.44 -21.29 12.19
C ALA A 198 -37.71 -20.55 12.60
N THR A 199 -38.28 -19.78 11.67
CA THR A 199 -39.65 -19.29 11.81
C THR A 199 -40.54 -20.51 12.03
N LEU A 200 -41.02 -20.67 13.27
CA LEU A 200 -42.01 -21.66 13.64
C LEU A 200 -43.21 -21.52 12.70
N LEU A 201 -43.49 -22.59 11.96
CA LEU A 201 -44.80 -22.80 11.35
C LEU A 201 -45.86 -22.67 12.44
N GLY A 202 -46.79 -21.75 12.27
CA GLY A 202 -48.04 -21.76 13.02
C GLY A 202 -48.87 -23.01 12.68
N PRO A 203 -49.65 -23.55 13.64
CA PRO A 203 -50.45 -24.76 13.43
C PRO A 203 -51.62 -24.50 12.46
N PRO A 204 -52.13 -25.56 11.80
CA PRO A 204 -53.17 -25.43 10.77
C PRO A 204 -54.55 -25.11 11.38
N ALA A 205 -55.29 -24.23 10.71
CA ALA A 205 -56.69 -23.94 11.02
C ALA A 205 -57.61 -25.09 10.54
N PRO A 206 -58.70 -25.39 11.26
CA PRO A 206 -59.57 -26.51 10.93
C PRO A 206 -60.54 -26.22 9.78
N THR A 207 -60.84 -27.30 9.09
CA THR A 207 -61.69 -27.52 7.94
C THR A 207 -63.14 -27.11 8.17
N GLY A 208 -63.67 -26.25 7.32
CA GLY A 208 -65.11 -25.99 7.15
C GLY A 208 -65.48 -26.14 5.68
N ALA A 209 -66.27 -27.16 5.36
CA ALA A 209 -66.70 -27.52 4.02
C ALA A 209 -68.10 -26.96 3.69
N ARG A 210 -68.37 -26.89 2.36
CA ARG A 210 -69.66 -26.71 1.63
C ARG A 210 -70.00 -25.23 1.29
N THR A 211 -70.39 -24.83 0.07
CA THR A 211 -70.81 -25.52 -1.17
C THR A 211 -70.72 -24.57 -2.39
N ALA A 212 -70.49 -25.18 -3.56
CA ALA A 212 -70.52 -24.81 -5.00
C ALA A 212 -71.59 -23.78 -5.53
N PRO A 213 -71.74 -23.53 -6.87
CA PRO A 213 -70.77 -23.37 -8.00
C PRO A 213 -71.10 -22.20 -9.02
N HIS A 214 -70.09 -21.80 -9.83
CA HIS A 214 -70.09 -21.36 -11.27
C HIS A 214 -71.08 -20.28 -11.82
N PRO A 215 -70.95 -19.75 -13.07
CA PRO A 215 -69.95 -19.97 -14.16
C PRO A 215 -69.40 -18.71 -14.90
N LEU A 216 -68.34 -18.97 -15.69
CA LEU A 216 -67.96 -18.53 -17.07
C LEU A 216 -68.22 -17.11 -17.64
N GLY A 217 -67.18 -16.60 -18.31
CA GLY A 217 -67.22 -15.60 -19.41
C GLY A 217 -65.85 -14.87 -19.51
N SER A 218 -64.86 -15.28 -20.31
CA SER A 218 -64.72 -15.30 -21.78
C SER A 218 -64.19 -13.99 -22.38
N LEU A 219 -63.00 -14.08 -23.03
CA LEU A 219 -62.47 -13.30 -24.19
C LEU A 219 -62.27 -11.77 -23.99
N ASP A 220 -61.34 -11.02 -24.57
CA ASP A 220 -60.49 -11.05 -25.78
C ASP A 220 -59.24 -10.18 -25.50
N THR A 221 -58.02 -10.48 -25.95
CA THR A 221 -57.42 -10.30 -27.29
C THR A 221 -57.20 -8.84 -27.75
N ALA A 222 -55.99 -8.58 -28.29
CA ALA A 222 -55.48 -7.44 -29.10
C ALA A 222 -54.53 -6.49 -28.33
N ARG A 223 -53.21 -6.36 -28.60
CA ARG A 223 -52.39 -6.27 -29.85
C ARG A 223 -52.42 -4.87 -30.50
N GLN A 224 -51.31 -4.13 -30.38
CA GLN A 224 -50.60 -3.29 -31.37
C GLN A 224 -49.85 -2.15 -30.65
N LEU A 225 -48.51 -2.07 -30.68
CA LEU A 225 -47.63 -1.63 -31.79
C LEU A 225 -47.97 -0.25 -32.35
N SER A 226 -47.06 0.71 -32.16
CA SER A 226 -46.52 1.73 -33.12
C SER A 226 -45.46 2.55 -32.37
N ARG A 227 -44.18 2.61 -32.79
CA ARG A 227 -43.57 3.52 -33.81
C ARG A 227 -43.88 5.01 -33.47
N SER A 228 -42.98 5.99 -33.52
CA SER A 228 -41.70 6.26 -34.22
C SER A 228 -41.14 7.59 -33.64
N ALA A 229 -39.84 7.76 -33.47
CA ALA A 229 -38.93 8.60 -34.29
C ALA A 229 -39.40 10.04 -34.60
N GLY A 230 -38.53 11.03 -34.32
CA GLY A 230 -38.63 12.37 -34.89
C GLY A 230 -37.66 13.39 -34.29
N ALA A 231 -36.61 13.68 -35.07
CA ALA A 231 -35.75 14.89 -35.11
C ALA A 231 -34.92 15.30 -33.88
#